data_AF-A0A8H3X9D6-F1
#
_entry.id   AF-A0A8H3X9D6-F1
#
_cell.length_a   1.000
_cell.length_b   1.000
_cell.length_c   1.000
_cell.angle_alpha   90.00
_cell.angle_beta   90.00
_cell.angle_gamma   90.00
#
_symmetry.space_group_name_H-M   'P 1'
#
loop_
_entity.id
_entity.type
_entity.pdbx_description
1 polymer ?
#
loop_
_entity_poly.entity_id
_entity_poly.type
_entity_poly.pdbx_seq_one_letter_code
_entity_poly.pdbx_strand_id
1 'polypeptide(L)'
;MCSQRFCETIDTVTGYESDIDEDVKGIATNNIFKRNEQKILCTICYDEDSKEFVRITSKCNHKDSVCHRCVNANIEASIQQCNTDITCIVSGCDKIMDYQDVKRLTTNETFKRFFFLKNIIKFVSNAQLKIYIPAFRWCEGCGSGQIHSGKDKNPQIICEKCFQISCYTHKIQWHYGQTCEEYDKSLRY
;
A
#
# COMPACT_ATOMS: atom_id res chain seq x y z
N MET A 1 34.34 8.96 -22.54
CA MET A 1 35.43 8.00 -22.36
C MET A 1 34.90 6.62 -22.71
N CYS A 2 35.15 6.19 -23.93
CA CYS A 2 34.75 4.90 -24.49
C CYS A 2 36.04 4.25 -24.98
N SER A 3 36.39 3.06 -24.48
CA SER A 3 37.56 2.32 -24.93
C SER A 3 37.15 0.91 -25.34
N GLN A 4 37.42 0.63 -26.61
CA GLN A 4 37.18 -0.60 -27.35
C GLN A 4 38.17 -1.73 -27.02
N ARG A 5 37.87 -2.89 -27.62
CA ARG A 5 38.72 -4.03 -28.04
C ARG A 5 38.76 -5.21 -27.05
N PHE A 6 38.69 -6.48 -27.45
CA PHE A 6 39.13 -7.16 -28.69
C PHE A 6 38.24 -8.41 -28.95
N CYS A 7 38.16 -8.85 -30.21
CA CYS A 7 37.50 -10.07 -30.68
C CYS A 7 38.56 -11.18 -30.95
N GLU A 8 38.09 -12.41 -31.19
CA GLU A 8 38.82 -13.63 -31.62
C GLU A 8 39.45 -14.46 -30.46
N THR A 9 39.37 -15.80 -30.40
CA THR A 9 39.38 -16.85 -31.43
C THR A 9 38.59 -18.11 -31.03
N ILE A 10 38.25 -18.88 -32.06
CA ILE A 10 37.72 -20.26 -32.07
C ILE A 10 38.83 -21.23 -31.66
N ASP A 11 38.53 -22.21 -30.80
CA ASP A 11 39.24 -23.49 -30.77
C ASP A 11 38.24 -24.64 -30.62
N THR A 12 38.14 -25.40 -31.71
CA THR A 12 37.48 -26.69 -31.83
C THR A 12 38.33 -27.75 -31.13
N VAL A 13 37.78 -28.46 -30.15
CA VAL A 13 38.34 -29.77 -29.73
C VAL A 13 37.32 -30.86 -30.02
N THR A 14 37.75 -31.66 -30.99
CA THR A 14 37.21 -32.91 -31.50
C THR A 14 37.30 -34.04 -30.47
N GLY A 15 36.35 -34.98 -30.57
CA GLY A 15 36.62 -36.40 -30.32
C GLY A 15 36.24 -36.91 -28.94
N TYR A 16 35.06 -37.52 -28.85
CA TYR A 16 34.89 -38.75 -28.07
C TYR A 16 33.97 -39.66 -28.88
N GLU A 17 34.60 -40.62 -29.58
CA GLU A 17 33.95 -41.83 -30.05
C GLU A 17 33.53 -42.62 -28.80
N SER A 18 32.28 -43.04 -28.73
CA SER A 18 31.86 -44.08 -27.80
C SER A 18 31.15 -45.16 -28.60
N ASP A 19 31.76 -46.33 -28.54
CA ASP A 19 31.41 -47.56 -29.23
C ASP A 19 29.91 -47.89 -29.14
N ILE A 20 29.36 -48.27 -30.29
CA ILE A 20 28.05 -48.87 -30.43
C ILE A 20 28.24 -50.34 -30.05
N ASP A 21 27.76 -50.74 -28.87
CA ASP A 21 27.48 -52.15 -28.59
C ASP A 21 25.97 -52.38 -28.74
N GLU A 22 25.64 -53.17 -29.75
CA GLU A 22 24.31 -53.66 -30.05
C GLU A 22 23.89 -54.69 -28.98
N ASP A 23 22.99 -54.30 -28.09
CA ASP A 23 22.11 -55.27 -27.45
C ASP A 23 20.73 -54.66 -27.17
N VAL A 24 19.84 -54.90 -28.12
CA VAL A 24 18.41 -54.59 -28.03
C VAL A 24 17.75 -55.56 -27.05
N LYS A 25 17.14 -55.03 -25.98
CA LYS A 25 15.78 -55.42 -25.53
C LYS A 25 15.25 -54.56 -24.38
N GLY A 26 14.44 -53.58 -24.76
CA GLY A 26 13.17 -53.24 -24.10
C GLY A 26 13.23 -52.64 -22.70
N ILE A 27 13.34 -51.31 -22.60
CA ILE A 27 12.78 -50.58 -21.45
C ILE A 27 12.12 -49.30 -21.98
N ALA A 28 10.86 -49.12 -21.59
CA ALA A 28 9.94 -48.07 -22.01
C ALA A 28 10.54 -46.66 -21.91
N THR A 29 10.36 -45.87 -22.97
CA THR A 29 10.64 -44.42 -22.99
C THR A 29 9.63 -43.70 -22.10
N ASN A 30 9.88 -43.64 -20.80
CA ASN A 30 9.18 -42.73 -19.92
C ASN A 30 9.79 -41.33 -20.07
N ASN A 31 9.06 -40.52 -20.84
CA ASN A 31 9.20 -39.07 -20.93
C ASN A 31 9.13 -38.44 -19.53
N ILE A 32 10.27 -38.26 -18.86
CA ILE A 32 10.38 -37.49 -17.62
C ILE A 32 10.89 -36.09 -17.97
N PHE A 33 10.04 -35.30 -18.64
CA PHE A 33 10.16 -33.86 -18.56
C PHE A 33 9.65 -33.42 -17.18
N LYS A 34 10.51 -33.52 -16.16
CA LYS A 34 10.27 -32.81 -14.89
C LYS A 34 10.18 -31.33 -15.23
N ARG A 35 8.97 -30.76 -15.25
CA ARG A 35 8.78 -29.31 -15.29
C ARG A 35 9.54 -28.75 -14.10
N ASN A 36 10.49 -27.88 -14.38
CA ASN A 36 11.21 -27.12 -13.37
C ASN A 36 10.20 -26.14 -12.75
N GLU A 37 9.53 -26.55 -11.68
CA GLU A 37 8.66 -25.67 -10.89
C GLU A 37 9.57 -24.63 -10.20
N GLN A 38 9.77 -23.50 -10.86
CA GLN A 38 10.41 -22.34 -10.25
C GLN A 38 9.55 -21.87 -9.08
N LYS A 39 9.97 -22.20 -7.86
CA LYS A 39 9.39 -21.65 -6.63
C LYS A 39 9.58 -20.14 -6.63
N ILE A 40 8.50 -19.40 -6.45
CA ILE A 40 8.54 -17.93 -6.28
C ILE A 40 8.88 -17.65 -4.82
N LEU A 41 9.93 -16.87 -4.57
CA LEU A 41 10.36 -16.48 -3.22
C LEU A 41 9.86 -15.07 -2.87
N CYS A 42 9.66 -14.82 -1.58
CA CYS A 42 9.44 -13.47 -1.08
C CYS A 42 10.68 -12.61 -1.31
N THR A 43 10.50 -11.45 -1.96
CA THR A 43 11.62 -10.53 -2.24
C THR A 43 12.17 -9.83 -1.00
N ILE A 44 11.53 -10.00 0.16
CA ILE A 44 11.95 -9.39 1.44
C ILE A 44 12.63 -10.41 2.35
N CYS A 45 11.98 -11.55 2.64
CA CYS A 45 12.53 -12.55 3.57
C CYS A 45 13.13 -13.78 2.89
N TYR A 46 13.02 -13.91 1.57
CA TYR A 46 13.55 -15.05 0.78
C TYR A 46 13.04 -16.43 1.23
N ASP A 47 11.94 -16.47 1.98
CA ASP A 47 11.35 -17.70 2.52
C ASP A 47 10.61 -18.48 1.40
N GLU A 48 11.02 -19.72 1.17
CA GLU A 48 10.45 -20.63 0.16
C GLU A 48 9.04 -21.11 0.49
N ASP A 49 8.65 -21.07 1.76
CA ASP A 49 7.33 -21.50 2.22
C ASP A 49 6.30 -20.35 2.15
N SER A 50 6.70 -19.20 1.61
CA SER A 50 5.82 -18.06 1.36
C SER A 50 4.78 -18.39 0.28
N LYS A 51 3.62 -18.91 0.69
CA LYS A 51 2.51 -19.24 -0.23
C LYS A 51 1.56 -18.07 -0.49
N GLU A 52 1.61 -17.04 0.36
CA GLU A 52 0.64 -15.93 0.33
C GLU A 52 1.30 -14.61 -0.07
N PHE A 53 1.48 -14.43 -1.38
CA PHE A 53 1.83 -13.13 -1.96
C PHE A 53 0.61 -12.24 -2.02
N VAL A 54 0.74 -11.01 -1.54
CA VAL A 54 -0.40 -10.10 -1.38
C VAL A 54 -0.21 -8.82 -2.16
N ARG A 55 -1.31 -8.33 -2.75
CA ARG A 55 -1.38 -6.95 -3.24
C ARG A 55 -1.36 -6.00 -2.05
N ILE A 56 -0.29 -5.23 -1.92
CA ILE A 56 -0.11 -4.28 -0.80
C ILE A 56 -1.15 -3.16 -0.89
N THR A 57 -1.23 -2.50 -2.03
CA THR A 57 -2.28 -1.51 -2.31
C THR A 57 -2.72 -1.60 -3.76
N SER A 58 -3.98 -1.25 -4.04
CA SER A 58 -4.52 -1.15 -5.41
C SER A 58 -3.77 -0.13 -6.27
N LYS A 59 -3.02 0.78 -5.63
CA LYS A 59 -2.22 1.84 -6.28
C LYS A 59 -0.85 1.35 -6.80
N CYS A 60 -0.45 0.12 -6.48
CA CYS A 60 0.82 -0.46 -6.91
C CYS A 60 0.78 -0.96 -8.36
N ASN A 61 1.83 -0.66 -9.13
CA ASN A 61 2.01 -1.11 -10.52
C ASN A 61 3.05 -2.25 -10.68
N HIS A 62 3.53 -2.81 -9.57
CA HIS A 62 4.46 -3.94 -9.58
C HIS A 62 3.71 -5.27 -9.33
N LYS A 63 4.38 -6.38 -9.64
CA LYS A 63 3.88 -7.73 -9.35
C LYS A 63 3.83 -7.97 -7.83
N ASP A 64 2.94 -8.84 -7.40
CA ASP A 64 2.86 -9.31 -6.02
C ASP A 64 4.03 -10.25 -5.74
N SER A 65 5.01 -9.77 -4.97
CA SER A 65 6.29 -10.46 -4.72
C SER A 65 6.66 -10.55 -3.24
N VAL A 66 5.81 -10.00 -2.35
CA VAL A 66 6.05 -9.93 -0.91
C VAL A 66 4.99 -10.74 -0.18
N CYS A 67 5.42 -11.57 0.77
CA CYS A 67 4.52 -12.39 1.56
C CYS A 67 3.76 -11.55 2.61
N HIS A 68 2.58 -12.01 3.00
CA HIS A 68 1.74 -11.34 4.00
C HIS A 68 2.49 -11.02 5.31
N ARG A 69 3.32 -11.95 5.80
CA ARG A 69 4.13 -11.78 7.02
C ARG A 69 5.03 -10.56 6.97
N CYS A 70 5.73 -10.35 5.85
CA CYS A 70 6.62 -9.20 5.67
C CYS A 70 5.84 -7.89 5.57
N VAL A 71 4.67 -7.91 4.92
CA VAL A 71 3.81 -6.72 4.82
C VAL A 71 3.25 -6.34 6.21
N ASN A 72 2.75 -7.31 6.98
CA ASN A 72 2.28 -7.04 8.34
C ASN A 72 3.41 -6.52 9.26
N ALA A 73 4.60 -7.13 9.19
CA ALA A 73 5.76 -6.66 9.96
C ALA A 73 6.16 -5.22 9.61
N ASN A 74 6.08 -4.82 8.33
CA ASN A 74 6.31 -3.43 7.91
C ASN A 74 5.30 -2.46 8.52
N ILE A 75 4.03 -2.87 8.54
CA ILE A 75 2.95 -2.08 9.14
C ILE A 75 3.17 -1.92 10.64
N GLU A 76 3.48 -3.02 11.34
CA GLU A 76 3.75 -3.00 12.78
C GLU A 76 4.96 -2.11 13.12
N ALA A 77 6.05 -2.22 12.35
CA ALA A 77 7.21 -1.35 12.52
C ALA A 77 6.86 0.13 12.30
N SER A 78 6.04 0.44 11.30
CA SER A 78 5.58 1.81 11.04
C SER A 78 4.74 2.36 12.20
N ILE A 79 3.83 1.56 12.74
CA ILE A 79 3.02 1.93 13.93
C ILE A 79 3.92 2.19 15.15
N GLN A 80 4.94 1.35 15.36
CA GLN A 80 5.90 1.53 16.47
C GLN A 80 6.70 2.83 16.33
N GLN A 81 6.99 3.25 15.09
CA GLN A 81 7.66 4.51 14.79
C GLN A 81 6.70 5.72 14.76
N CYS A 82 5.46 5.54 15.22
CA CYS A 82 4.41 6.57 15.18
C CYS A 82 4.13 7.09 13.75
N ASN A 83 4.41 6.30 12.71
CA ASN A 83 4.13 6.65 11.32
C ASN A 83 2.82 6.00 10.85
N THR A 84 1.88 6.81 10.36
CA THR A 84 0.60 6.34 9.81
C THR A 84 0.48 6.47 8.29
N ASP A 85 1.49 7.05 7.64
CA ASP A 85 1.63 7.10 6.19
C ASP A 85 2.54 5.96 5.75
N ILE A 86 1.97 4.75 5.82
CA ILE A 86 2.69 3.50 5.58
C ILE A 86 2.83 3.30 4.07
N THR A 87 4.07 3.22 3.57
CA THR A 87 4.37 2.99 2.17
C THR A 87 4.53 1.51 1.86
N CYS A 88 4.41 1.17 0.57
CA CYS A 88 4.79 -0.14 0.07
C CYS A 88 6.26 -0.45 0.41
N ILE A 89 6.51 -1.68 0.87
CA ILE A 89 7.86 -2.16 1.21
C ILE A 89 8.68 -2.61 -0.02
N VAL A 90 8.05 -2.68 -1.20
CA VAL A 90 8.76 -3.04 -2.44
C VAL A 90 9.67 -1.89 -2.84
N SER A 91 10.94 -2.20 -3.09
CA SER A 91 11.94 -1.22 -3.53
C SER A 91 11.47 -0.48 -4.78
N GLY A 92 11.55 0.86 -4.76
CA GLY A 92 11.10 1.73 -5.85
C GLY A 92 9.59 1.96 -5.91
N CYS A 93 8.82 1.56 -4.88
CA CYS A 93 7.39 1.81 -4.80
C CYS A 93 7.02 2.69 -3.59
N ASP A 94 6.70 3.96 -3.83
CA ASP A 94 6.32 4.92 -2.76
C ASP A 94 4.81 5.04 -2.57
N LYS A 95 4.04 4.04 -3.00
CA LYS A 95 2.57 4.08 -2.91
C LYS A 95 2.15 3.89 -1.46
N ILE A 96 1.40 4.86 -0.95
CA ILE A 96 0.86 4.86 0.42
C ILE A 96 -0.36 3.93 0.50
N MET A 97 -0.32 3.03 1.48
CA MET A 97 -1.41 2.13 1.85
C MET A 97 -2.60 2.94 2.38
N ASP A 98 -3.80 2.65 1.88
CA ASP A 98 -5.00 3.25 2.44
C ASP A 98 -5.52 2.51 3.68
N TYR A 99 -6.60 3.03 4.25
CA TYR A 99 -7.23 2.46 5.44
C TYR A 99 -7.68 1.00 5.24
N GLN A 100 -8.20 0.68 4.06
CA GLN A 100 -8.68 -0.67 3.75
C GLN A 100 -7.52 -1.62 3.49
N ASP A 101 -6.44 -1.14 2.88
CA ASP A 101 -5.20 -1.90 2.73
C ASP A 101 -4.66 -2.34 4.09
N VAL A 102 -4.49 -1.40 5.02
CA VAL A 102 -3.99 -1.71 6.38
C VAL A 102 -4.94 -2.66 7.11
N LYS A 103 -6.27 -2.45 7.00
CA LYS A 103 -7.27 -3.34 7.60
C LYS A 103 -7.19 -4.77 7.08
N ARG A 104 -6.96 -4.93 5.78
CA ARG A 104 -6.90 -6.24 5.10
C ARG A 104 -5.61 -7.00 5.40
N LEU A 105 -4.51 -6.28 5.64
CA LEU A 105 -3.15 -6.83 5.74
C LEU A 105 -2.67 -7.02 7.18
N THR A 106 -3.52 -6.78 8.17
CA THR A 106 -3.16 -6.82 9.60
C THR A 106 -4.18 -7.60 10.41
N THR A 107 -3.77 -8.00 11.61
CA THR A 107 -4.70 -8.54 12.61
C THR A 107 -5.61 -7.43 13.14
N ASN A 108 -6.75 -7.82 13.73
CA ASN A 108 -7.66 -6.88 14.37
C ASN A 108 -6.98 -6.04 15.46
N GLU A 109 -5.99 -6.59 16.17
CA GLU A 109 -5.26 -5.88 17.21
C GLU A 109 -4.32 -4.82 16.62
N THR A 110 -3.49 -5.20 15.65
CA THR A 110 -2.59 -4.29 14.94
C THR A 110 -3.39 -3.17 14.25
N PHE A 111 -4.51 -3.52 13.64
CA PHE A 111 -5.42 -2.55 13.02
C PHE A 111 -5.99 -1.53 14.01
N LYS A 112 -6.42 -1.99 15.20
CA LYS A 112 -6.89 -1.08 16.26
C LYS A 112 -5.80 -0.09 16.67
N ARG A 113 -4.56 -0.57 16.85
CA ARG A 113 -3.40 0.29 17.19
C ARG A 113 -3.16 1.34 16.11
N PHE A 114 -3.16 0.93 14.84
CA PHE A 114 -3.07 1.85 13.70
C PHE A 114 -4.19 2.89 13.71
N PHE A 115 -5.44 2.45 13.89
CA PHE A 115 -6.60 3.33 13.93
C PHE A 115 -6.48 4.38 15.05
N PHE A 116 -6.16 3.97 16.27
CA PHE A 116 -5.98 4.90 17.38
C PHE A 116 -4.85 5.88 17.13
N LEU A 117 -3.68 5.40 16.70
CA LEU A 117 -2.53 6.25 16.37
C LEU A 117 -2.89 7.30 15.30
N LYS A 118 -3.54 6.89 14.22
CA LYS A 118 -3.96 7.80 13.13
C LYS A 118 -4.93 8.87 13.59
N ASN A 119 -5.86 8.52 14.48
CA ASN A 119 -6.78 9.49 15.08
C ASN A 119 -6.08 10.44 16.05
N ILE A 120 -5.13 9.97 16.84
CA ILE A 120 -4.33 10.81 17.75
C ILE A 120 -3.50 11.81 16.94
N ILE A 121 -2.77 11.35 15.91
CA ILE A 121 -1.98 12.22 15.04
C ILE A 121 -2.88 13.26 14.39
N LYS A 122 -4.01 12.85 13.80
CA LYS A 122 -5.01 13.78 13.25
C LYS A 122 -5.44 14.79 14.31
N PHE A 123 -5.85 14.36 15.51
CA PHE A 123 -6.29 15.26 16.57
C PHE A 123 -5.23 16.29 16.96
N VAL A 124 -3.98 15.84 17.16
CA VAL A 124 -2.85 16.72 17.51
C VAL A 124 -2.57 17.71 16.38
N SER A 125 -2.51 17.25 15.13
CA SER A 125 -2.36 18.12 13.97
C SER A 125 -3.50 19.13 13.86
N ASN A 126 -4.75 18.72 14.11
CA ASN A 126 -5.91 19.63 14.12
C ASN A 126 -5.77 20.71 15.19
N ALA A 127 -5.37 20.32 16.40
CA ALA A 127 -5.23 21.24 17.52
C ALA A 127 -4.12 22.27 17.24
N GLN A 128 -2.96 21.81 16.80
CA GLN A 128 -1.84 22.68 16.44
C GLN A 128 -2.19 23.61 15.27
N LEU A 129 -2.73 23.07 14.17
CA LEU A 129 -3.09 23.87 12.99
C LEU A 129 -4.15 24.91 13.30
N LYS A 130 -5.10 24.63 14.21
CA LYS A 130 -6.10 25.64 14.63
C LYS A 130 -5.51 26.78 15.44
N ILE A 131 -4.44 26.55 16.20
CA ILE A 131 -3.75 27.60 16.95
C ILE A 131 -3.12 28.59 15.96
N TYR A 132 -2.45 28.08 14.92
CA TYR A 132 -1.77 28.93 13.93
C TYR A 132 -2.70 29.45 12.83
N ILE A 133 -3.71 28.67 12.43
CA ILE A 133 -4.62 28.95 11.31
C ILE A 133 -6.06 28.56 11.71
N PRO A 134 -6.80 29.45 12.41
CA PRO A 134 -8.15 29.13 12.91
C PRO A 134 -9.18 28.75 11.83
N ALA A 135 -8.95 29.17 10.58
CA ALA A 135 -9.79 28.87 9.42
C ALA A 135 -9.51 27.48 8.79
N PHE A 136 -8.45 26.78 9.21
CA PHE A 136 -8.08 25.48 8.65
C PHE A 136 -9.07 24.38 9.06
N ARG A 137 -9.46 23.53 8.11
CA ARG A 137 -10.41 22.42 8.31
C ARG A 137 -9.95 21.18 7.56
N TRP A 138 -10.15 20.02 8.18
CA TRP A 138 -10.00 18.73 7.50
C TRP A 138 -11.34 18.27 6.94
N CYS A 139 -11.30 17.66 5.77
CA CYS A 139 -12.42 16.91 5.22
C CYS A 139 -12.57 15.59 5.98
N GLU A 140 -13.73 15.37 6.59
CA GLU A 140 -14.01 14.13 7.32
C GLU A 140 -14.15 12.89 6.42
N GLY A 141 -14.39 13.08 5.12
CA GLY A 141 -14.50 11.97 4.18
C GLY A 141 -13.16 11.44 3.65
N CYS A 142 -12.32 12.33 3.12
CA CYS A 142 -11.06 11.92 2.47
C CYS A 142 -9.79 12.36 3.22
N GLY A 143 -9.93 13.14 4.30
CA GLY A 143 -8.80 13.60 5.10
C GLY A 143 -7.94 14.67 4.44
N SER A 144 -8.37 15.34 3.37
CA SER A 144 -7.65 16.51 2.85
C SER A 144 -7.88 17.74 3.73
N GLY A 145 -6.86 18.59 3.85
CA GLY A 145 -6.94 19.85 4.59
C GLY A 145 -7.14 21.05 3.67
N GLN A 146 -7.93 22.04 4.10
CA GLN A 146 -8.12 23.29 3.38
C GLN A 146 -8.38 24.46 4.33
N ILE A 147 -8.15 25.68 3.84
CA ILE A 147 -8.46 26.92 4.58
C ILE A 147 -9.84 27.40 4.16
N HIS A 148 -10.73 27.59 5.13
CA HIS A 148 -12.08 28.09 4.89
C HIS A 148 -12.26 29.50 5.46
N SER A 149 -12.00 30.52 4.63
CA SER A 149 -12.04 31.93 5.03
C SER A 149 -13.43 32.44 5.43
N GLY A 150 -14.49 31.80 4.93
CA GLY A 150 -15.88 32.17 5.21
C GLY A 150 -16.31 31.96 6.67
N LYS A 151 -15.62 31.07 7.40
CA LYS A 151 -15.92 30.70 8.79
C LYS A 151 -17.43 30.49 9.03
N ASP A 152 -17.99 30.99 10.12
CA ASP A 152 -19.40 30.86 10.45
C ASP A 152 -20.32 31.73 9.57
N LYS A 153 -19.79 32.72 8.84
CA LYS A 153 -20.58 33.56 7.93
C LYS A 153 -20.95 32.83 6.63
N ASN A 154 -20.17 31.81 6.28
CA ASN A 154 -20.47 30.91 5.18
C ASN A 154 -20.13 29.49 5.64
N PRO A 155 -21.01 28.81 6.40
CA PRO A 155 -20.64 27.57 7.07
C PRO A 155 -20.54 26.38 6.13
N GLN A 156 -20.89 26.52 4.85
CA GLN A 156 -20.79 25.43 3.88
C GLN A 156 -19.33 25.29 3.41
N ILE A 157 -18.70 24.17 3.74
CA ILE A 157 -17.35 23.82 3.27
C ILE A 157 -17.49 22.78 2.17
N ILE A 158 -16.89 23.03 1.00
CA ILE A 158 -16.78 22.06 -0.08
C ILE A 158 -15.34 21.54 -0.12
N CYS A 159 -15.17 20.24 0.00
CA CYS A 159 -13.85 19.62 -0.10
C CYS A 159 -13.26 19.78 -1.50
N GLU A 160 -12.10 20.42 -1.62
CA GLU A 160 -11.44 20.62 -2.94
C GLU A 160 -10.98 19.31 -3.60
N LYS A 161 -10.80 18.24 -2.81
CA LYS A 161 -10.31 16.94 -3.30
C LYS A 161 -11.41 15.95 -3.66
N CYS A 162 -12.43 15.81 -2.81
CA CYS A 162 -13.49 14.81 -2.99
C CYS A 162 -14.89 15.39 -3.15
N PHE A 163 -15.02 16.73 -3.17
CA PHE A 163 -16.27 17.47 -3.37
C PHE A 163 -17.39 17.20 -2.36
N GLN A 164 -17.11 16.46 -1.28
CA GLN A 164 -18.05 16.32 -0.18
C GLN A 164 -18.25 17.65 0.54
N ILE A 165 -19.48 17.87 0.99
CA ILE A 165 -19.91 19.11 1.63
C ILE A 165 -20.14 18.88 3.13
N SER A 166 -19.55 19.72 3.96
CA SER A 166 -19.67 19.67 5.42
C SER A 166 -20.02 21.04 6.01
N CYS A 167 -20.53 21.03 7.24
CA CYS A 167 -20.81 22.25 8.00
C CYS A 167 -19.59 22.65 8.84
N TYR A 168 -19.13 23.90 8.69
CA TYR A 168 -18.03 24.51 9.43
C TYR A 168 -18.31 24.58 10.94
N THR A 169 -19.55 24.90 11.30
CA THR A 169 -19.99 25.11 12.68
C THR A 169 -20.20 23.76 13.39
N HIS A 170 -20.97 22.86 12.79
CA HIS A 170 -21.34 21.56 13.39
C HIS A 170 -20.33 20.43 13.15
N LYS A 171 -19.44 20.56 12.16
CA LYS A 171 -18.41 19.55 11.81
C LYS A 171 -18.99 18.19 11.42
N ILE A 172 -20.14 18.20 10.76
CA ILE A 172 -20.83 17.03 10.21
C ILE A 172 -21.08 17.22 8.71
N GLN A 173 -21.67 16.22 8.06
CA GLN A 173 -22.18 16.37 6.70
C GLN A 173 -23.19 17.53 6.63
N TRP A 174 -23.16 18.27 5.52
CA TRP A 174 -24.01 19.44 5.35
C TRP A 174 -25.51 19.11 5.50
N HIS A 175 -26.20 19.89 6.33
CA HIS A 175 -27.64 19.80 6.54
C HIS A 175 -28.37 20.62 5.47
N TYR A 176 -28.68 19.96 4.35
CA TYR A 176 -29.33 20.58 3.21
C TYR A 176 -30.71 21.15 3.57
N GLY A 177 -30.99 22.37 3.08
CA GLY A 177 -32.27 23.04 3.31
C GLY A 177 -32.45 23.62 4.71
N GLN A 178 -31.41 23.60 5.55
CA GLN A 178 -31.44 24.17 6.90
C GLN A 178 -30.26 25.12 7.12
N THR A 179 -30.51 26.26 7.75
CA THR A 179 -29.42 27.06 8.36
C THR A 179 -28.85 26.33 9.58
N CYS A 180 -27.72 26.81 10.12
CA CYS A 180 -27.16 26.20 11.32
C CYS A 180 -28.14 26.29 12.51
N GLU A 181 -28.83 27.41 12.67
CA GLU A 181 -29.81 27.63 13.73
C GLU A 181 -31.04 26.71 13.60
N GLU A 182 -31.48 26.43 12.37
CA GLU A 182 -32.59 25.51 12.11
C GLU A 182 -32.20 24.06 12.41
N TYR A 183 -30.98 23.68 12.02
CA TYR A 183 -30.43 22.37 12.34
C TYR A 183 -30.35 22.16 13.87
N ASP A 184 -29.84 23.14 14.62
CA ASP A 184 -29.78 23.09 16.08
C ASP A 184 -31.14 22.91 16.75
N LYS A 185 -32.20 23.53 16.22
CA LYS A 185 -33.57 23.36 16.72
C LYS A 185 -34.09 21.95 16.44
N SER A 186 -33.76 21.38 15.28
CA SER A 186 -34.22 20.03 14.91
C SER A 186 -33.64 18.92 15.79
N LEU A 187 -32.49 19.15 16.43
CA LEU A 187 -31.87 18.18 17.35
C LEU A 187 -32.47 18.16 18.77
N ARG A 188 -33.39 19.08 19.09
CA ARG A 188 -33.98 19.24 20.43
C ARG A 188 -35.37 18.59 20.57
N TYR A 189 -35.84 17.92 19.52
CA TYR A 189 -37.10 17.15 19.47
C TYR A 189 -36.79 15.68 19.23
#